data_AF-A0A1I7KLR0-F1
#
_entry.id   AF-A0A1I7KLR0-F1
#
_cell.length_a   1.000
_cell.length_b   1.000
_cell.length_c   1.000
_cell.angle_alpha   90.00
_cell.angle_beta   90.00
_cell.angle_gamma   90.00
#
_symmetry.space_group_name_H-M   'P 1'
#
loop_
_entity.id
_entity.type
_entity.pdbx_description
1 polymer ?
#
loop_
_entity_poly.entity_id
_entity_poly.type
_entity_poly.pdbx_seq_one_letter_code
_entity_poly.pdbx_strand_id
1 'polypeptide(L)'
;MRKAVSTVYFLLIACCTATVAALVLGFYLKLEPANAALEEEELLYCGTTGYMESYLAADIDPVLLLEVEGGKRLFDTNCSPCHDMTSVVVGPPLAGIIERRDSAWVYSFIKNSQKMVEAGDSTAVQLYNEFSKMQMPAFDFTDEQIDSIVSYISLYPNRP
;
A
#
# COMPACT_ATOMS: atom_id res chain seq x y z
N MET A 1 29.85 25.74 -75.93
CA MET A 1 30.35 24.86 -74.85
C MET A 1 29.87 25.36 -73.49
N ARG A 2 28.59 25.16 -73.13
CA ARG A 2 27.99 25.58 -71.83
C ARG A 2 26.74 24.74 -71.53
N LYS A 3 26.87 23.44 -71.28
CA LYS A 3 25.74 22.57 -70.89
C LYS A 3 26.11 21.45 -69.89
N ALA A 4 27.20 21.57 -69.13
CA ALA A 4 27.65 20.50 -68.24
C ALA A 4 27.67 20.85 -66.74
N VAL A 5 27.46 22.11 -66.34
CA VAL A 5 27.63 22.53 -64.93
C VAL A 5 26.32 22.52 -64.12
N SER A 6 25.15 22.49 -64.79
CA SER A 6 23.86 22.59 -64.09
C SER A 6 23.31 21.24 -63.59
N THR A 7 23.66 20.11 -64.21
CA THR A 7 23.05 18.81 -63.86
C THR A 7 23.67 18.18 -62.60
N VAL A 8 24.94 18.49 -62.32
CA VAL A 8 25.65 17.95 -61.15
C VAL A 8 25.17 18.62 -59.84
N TYR A 9 24.74 19.88 -59.91
CA TYR A 9 24.26 20.63 -58.74
C TYR A 9 22.87 20.18 -58.27
N PHE A 10 21.97 19.81 -59.19
CA PHE A 10 20.66 19.26 -58.83
C PHE A 10 20.74 17.85 -58.24
N LEU A 11 21.71 17.04 -58.67
CA LEU A 11 21.95 15.69 -58.12
C LEU A 11 22.54 15.71 -56.69
N LEU A 12 23.31 16.74 -56.34
CA LEU A 12 23.88 16.89 -54.99
C LEU A 12 22.86 17.42 -53.96
N ILE A 13 21.89 18.24 -54.36
CA ILE A 13 20.84 18.75 -53.46
C ILE A 13 19.77 17.68 -53.17
N ALA A 14 19.47 16.80 -54.13
CA ALA A 14 18.53 15.69 -53.94
C ALA A 14 19.07 14.61 -52.97
N CYS A 15 20.41 14.45 -52.88
CA CYS A 15 21.04 13.51 -51.95
C CYS A 15 21.03 14.02 -50.49
N CYS A 16 21.12 15.33 -50.29
CA CYS A 16 21.17 15.94 -48.95
C CYS A 16 19.79 15.98 -48.25
N THR A 17 18.68 16.05 -48.99
CA THR A 17 17.33 16.11 -48.41
C THR A 17 16.75 14.73 -48.11
N ALA A 18 17.13 13.70 -48.87
CA ALA A 18 16.72 12.31 -48.62
C ALA A 18 17.41 11.69 -47.38
N THR A 19 18.66 12.08 -47.08
CA THR A 19 19.40 11.56 -45.92
C THR A 19 18.96 12.22 -44.62
N VAL A 20 18.62 13.52 -44.62
CA VAL A 20 18.13 14.21 -43.42
C VAL A 20 16.73 13.73 -43.03
N ALA A 21 15.84 13.43 -43.99
CA ALA A 21 14.52 12.86 -43.69
C ALA A 21 14.58 11.44 -43.09
N ALA A 22 15.51 10.60 -43.56
CA ALA A 22 15.72 9.25 -43.01
C ALA A 22 16.34 9.26 -41.61
N LEU A 23 17.19 10.25 -41.31
CA LEU A 23 17.77 10.41 -39.97
C LEU A 23 16.75 10.98 -38.97
N VAL A 24 15.84 11.87 -39.40
CA VAL A 24 14.79 12.43 -38.52
C VAL A 24 13.67 11.41 -38.28
N LEU A 25 13.25 10.63 -39.28
CA LEU A 25 12.29 9.53 -39.07
C LEU A 25 12.90 8.35 -38.28
N GLY A 26 14.20 8.07 -38.45
CA GLY A 26 14.92 7.07 -37.67
C GLY A 26 15.09 7.43 -36.20
N PHE A 27 15.09 8.73 -35.87
CA PHE A 27 15.08 9.21 -34.49
C PHE A 27 13.68 9.18 -33.87
N TYR A 28 12.62 9.30 -34.67
CA TYR A 28 11.22 9.29 -34.20
C TYR A 28 10.60 7.89 -34.05
N LEU A 29 11.12 6.86 -34.72
CA LEU A 29 10.66 5.47 -34.55
C LEU A 29 11.35 4.72 -33.40
N LYS A 30 12.16 5.41 -32.61
CA LYS A 30 12.79 4.86 -31.39
C LYS A 30 12.21 5.43 -30.10
N LEU A 31 11.00 5.98 -30.19
CA LEU A 31 10.17 6.37 -29.04
C LEU A 31 9.01 5.38 -28.91
N GLU A 32 9.33 4.20 -28.39
CA GLU A 32 8.34 3.39 -27.66
C GLU A 32 8.20 4.00 -26.25
N PRO A 33 6.98 4.22 -25.73
CA PRO A 33 6.80 4.54 -24.33
C PRO A 33 7.04 3.27 -23.50
N ALA A 34 8.13 3.29 -22.74
CA ALA A 34 8.28 2.74 -21.39
C ALA A 34 7.34 1.57 -21.01
N ASN A 35 7.71 0.36 -21.41
CA ASN A 35 7.36 -0.85 -20.67
C ASN A 35 8.54 -1.83 -20.64
N ALA A 36 9.72 -1.32 -20.29
CA ALA A 36 10.82 -2.14 -19.82
C ALA A 36 11.42 -1.46 -18.60
N ALA A 37 11.32 -2.15 -17.46
CA ALA A 37 12.14 -2.01 -16.26
C ALA A 37 12.66 -0.58 -15.98
N LEU A 38 11.85 0.21 -15.27
CA LEU A 38 12.41 1.32 -14.51
C LEU A 38 13.03 0.73 -13.25
N GLU A 39 14.33 0.95 -13.16
CA GLU A 39 15.22 0.52 -12.11
C GLU A 39 14.74 1.01 -10.74
N GLU A 40 14.88 0.12 -9.77
CA GLU A 40 14.86 0.40 -8.35
C GLU A 40 15.89 1.51 -8.07
N GLU A 41 15.45 2.72 -7.70
CA GLU A 41 15.90 3.39 -6.48
C GLU A 41 15.13 4.70 -6.24
N GLU A 42 14.58 4.78 -5.04
CA GLU A 42 14.16 5.99 -4.32
C GLU A 42 12.74 6.56 -4.53
N LEU A 43 11.73 5.71 -4.35
CA LEU A 43 10.60 6.11 -3.50
C LEU A 43 10.87 5.62 -2.07
N LEU A 44 11.74 6.36 -1.38
CA LEU A 44 11.91 6.25 0.06
C LEU A 44 10.69 6.84 0.77
N TYR A 45 9.59 6.09 0.75
CA TYR A 45 8.51 6.25 1.72
C TYR A 45 8.05 4.87 2.18
N CYS A 46 8.65 4.43 3.27
CA CYS A 46 8.25 3.35 4.19
C CYS A 46 7.11 2.42 3.69
N GLY A 47 7.47 1.44 2.85
CA GLY A 47 7.01 0.05 2.90
C GLY A 47 5.51 -0.29 2.93
N THR A 48 4.72 0.04 1.91
CA THR A 48 3.34 -0.52 1.80
C THR A 48 2.85 -0.97 0.43
N THR A 49 3.61 -0.83 -0.67
CA THR A 49 3.05 -1.12 -2.00
C THR A 49 2.89 -2.61 -2.31
N GLY A 50 3.76 -3.49 -1.80
CA GLY A 50 3.70 -4.92 -2.17
C GLY A 50 2.47 -5.68 -1.64
N TYR A 51 1.92 -5.30 -0.48
CA TYR A 51 0.76 -6.00 0.08
C TYR A 51 -0.54 -5.51 -0.54
N MET A 52 -0.65 -4.20 -0.80
CA MET A 52 -1.82 -3.61 -1.48
C MET A 52 -1.93 -4.05 -2.94
N GLU A 53 -0.80 -4.25 -3.63
CA GLU A 53 -0.80 -4.66 -5.04
C GLU A 53 -1.39 -6.07 -5.24
N SER A 54 -1.34 -6.94 -4.22
CA SER A 54 -2.02 -8.24 -4.24
C SER A 54 -3.53 -8.16 -4.03
N TYR A 55 -4.05 -7.07 -3.45
CA TYR A 55 -5.48 -6.80 -3.31
C TYR A 55 -6.05 -6.00 -4.50
N LEU A 56 -5.22 -5.28 -5.25
CA LEU A 56 -5.60 -4.48 -6.41
C LEU A 56 -5.94 -5.31 -7.68
N ALA A 57 -5.79 -6.63 -7.65
CA ALA A 57 -6.08 -7.51 -8.79
C ALA A 57 -7.52 -8.03 -8.86
N ALA A 58 -8.36 -7.74 -7.85
CA ALA A 58 -9.78 -8.07 -7.84
C ALA A 58 -10.62 -6.79 -7.81
N ASP A 59 -11.85 -6.84 -8.31
CA ASP A 59 -12.82 -5.74 -8.32
C ASP A 59 -13.17 -5.25 -6.89
N ILE A 60 -12.25 -4.57 -6.21
CA ILE A 60 -12.45 -4.02 -4.88
C ILE A 60 -13.38 -2.81 -4.99
N ASP A 61 -14.47 -2.84 -4.22
CA ASP A 61 -15.38 -1.72 -4.06
C ASP A 61 -14.58 -0.46 -3.66
N PRO A 62 -14.63 0.64 -4.43
CA PRO A 62 -13.97 1.91 -4.08
C PRO A 62 -14.29 2.40 -2.66
N VAL A 63 -15.45 2.02 -2.11
CA VAL A 63 -15.84 2.32 -0.73
C VAL A 63 -14.97 1.57 0.28
N LEU A 64 -14.67 0.29 0.03
CA LEU A 64 -13.81 -0.53 0.90
C LEU A 64 -12.38 0.02 0.94
N LEU A 65 -11.87 0.52 -0.19
CA LEU A 65 -10.53 1.10 -0.24
C LEU A 65 -10.42 2.34 0.67
N LEU A 66 -11.41 3.24 0.61
CA LEU A 66 -11.44 4.42 1.47
C LEU A 66 -11.54 4.07 2.96
N GLU A 67 -12.32 3.04 3.28
CA GLU A 67 -12.45 2.51 4.65
C GLU A 67 -11.12 1.96 5.17
N VAL A 68 -10.46 1.10 4.39
CA VAL A 68 -9.14 0.54 4.70
C VAL A 68 -8.09 1.63 4.88
N GLU A 69 -8.07 2.65 4.01
CA GLU A 69 -7.15 3.78 4.14
C GLU A 69 -7.41 4.61 5.41
N GLY A 70 -8.68 4.83 5.74
CA GLY A 70 -9.09 5.45 7.00
C GLY A 70 -8.62 4.65 8.21
N GLY A 71 -8.84 3.33 8.15
CA GLY A 71 -8.41 2.37 9.14
C GLY A 71 -6.91 2.36 9.36
N LYS A 72 -6.14 2.37 8.27
CA LYS A 72 -4.68 2.44 8.33
C LYS A 72 -4.21 3.69 9.07
N ARG A 73 -4.77 4.87 8.75
CA ARG A 73 -4.38 6.12 9.43
C ARG A 73 -4.67 6.08 10.93
N LEU A 74 -5.84 5.55 11.29
CA LEU A 74 -6.21 5.35 12.70
C LEU A 74 -5.28 4.36 13.40
N PHE A 75 -4.96 3.24 12.74
CA PHE A 75 -4.06 2.21 13.25
C PHE A 75 -2.64 2.75 13.46
N ASP A 76 -2.08 3.43 12.45
CA ASP A 76 -0.72 3.98 12.49
C ASP A 76 -0.57 4.94 13.68
N THR A 77 -1.60 5.75 13.95
CA THR A 77 -1.57 6.76 15.01
C THR A 77 -1.77 6.16 16.41
N ASN A 78 -2.67 5.18 16.55
CA ASN A 78 -3.20 4.77 17.85
C ASN A 78 -2.78 3.36 18.27
N CYS A 79 -2.42 2.49 17.33
CA CYS A 79 -2.19 1.06 17.57
C CYS A 79 -0.75 0.63 17.27
N SER A 80 -0.15 1.15 16.19
CA SER A 80 1.20 0.81 15.77
C SER A 80 2.32 1.04 16.81
N PRO A 81 2.20 2.00 17.77
CA PRO A 81 3.21 2.12 18.83
C PRO A 81 3.32 0.90 19.75
N CYS A 82 2.30 0.05 19.78
CA CYS A 82 2.23 -1.10 20.69
C CYS A 82 1.97 -2.43 20.00
N HIS A 83 1.42 -2.42 18.79
CA HIS A 83 1.03 -3.61 18.06
C HIS A 83 1.68 -3.68 16.69
N ASP A 84 2.17 -4.86 16.35
CA ASP A 84 2.55 -5.26 15.01
C ASP A 84 1.55 -6.29 14.47
N MET A 85 1.58 -6.56 13.17
CA MET A 85 0.73 -7.60 12.58
C MET A 85 1.21 -8.99 12.96
N THR A 86 2.52 -9.23 13.01
CA THR A 86 3.10 -10.58 13.08
C THR A 86 3.99 -10.82 14.30
N SER A 87 4.45 -9.75 14.94
CA SER A 87 5.36 -9.82 16.08
C SER A 87 4.76 -9.23 17.36
N VAL A 88 5.33 -9.61 18.50
CA VAL A 88 5.03 -8.98 19.79
C VAL A 88 5.90 -7.73 19.92
N VAL A 89 5.27 -6.59 20.23
CA VAL A 89 5.98 -5.31 20.49
C VAL A 89 5.78 -4.93 21.95
N VAL A 90 4.62 -4.35 22.28
CA VAL A 90 4.15 -4.16 23.66
C VAL A 90 2.91 -5.01 23.89
N GLY A 91 2.03 -5.09 22.90
CA GLY A 91 0.89 -6.00 22.85
C GLY A 91 1.12 -7.16 21.87
N PRO A 92 0.15 -8.10 21.82
CA PRO A 92 0.19 -9.26 20.93
C PRO A 92 0.09 -8.87 19.44
N PRO A 93 0.52 -9.77 18.54
CA PRO A 93 0.32 -9.60 17.10
C PRO A 93 -1.17 -9.59 16.73
N LEU A 94 -1.54 -8.73 15.78
CA LEU A 94 -2.94 -8.51 15.39
C LEU A 94 -3.35 -9.20 14.09
N ALA A 95 -2.42 -9.70 13.28
CA ALA A 95 -2.77 -10.47 12.09
C ALA A 95 -3.70 -11.61 12.48
N GLY A 96 -4.81 -11.75 11.79
CA GLY A 96 -5.78 -12.80 12.00
C GLY A 96 -6.65 -12.67 13.25
N ILE A 97 -6.79 -11.47 13.83
CA ILE A 97 -7.56 -11.26 15.07
C ILE A 97 -9.06 -11.56 14.87
N ILE A 98 -9.61 -11.25 13.70
CA ILE A 98 -11.02 -11.44 13.36
C ILE A 98 -11.41 -12.91 13.20
N GLU A 99 -10.45 -13.80 12.97
CA GLU A 99 -10.62 -15.25 12.95
C GLU A 99 -10.46 -15.85 14.36
N ARG A 100 -9.71 -15.17 15.25
CA ARG A 100 -9.46 -15.63 16.62
C ARG A 100 -10.55 -15.21 17.60
N ARG A 101 -11.29 -14.13 17.34
CA ARG A 101 -12.23 -13.52 18.29
C ARG A 101 -13.45 -12.96 17.58
N ASP A 102 -14.59 -13.04 18.26
CA ASP A 102 -15.83 -12.42 17.79
C ASP A 102 -15.71 -10.91 17.68
N SER A 103 -16.31 -10.32 16.65
CA SER A 103 -16.24 -8.86 16.40
C SER A 103 -16.73 -8.06 17.62
N ALA A 104 -17.82 -8.47 18.27
CA ALA A 104 -18.33 -7.77 19.46
C ALA A 104 -17.31 -7.71 20.62
N TRP A 105 -16.51 -8.76 20.78
CA TRP A 105 -15.44 -8.80 21.77
C TRP A 105 -14.32 -7.84 21.39
N VAL A 106 -13.89 -7.85 20.12
CA VAL A 106 -12.85 -6.94 19.59
C VAL A 106 -13.26 -5.48 19.78
N TYR A 107 -14.52 -5.13 19.54
CA TYR A 107 -15.01 -3.74 19.68
C TYR A 107 -14.98 -3.31 21.14
N SER A 108 -15.46 -4.18 22.03
CA SER A 108 -15.44 -3.92 23.47
C SER A 108 -14.01 -3.75 23.98
N PHE A 109 -13.08 -4.55 23.48
CA PHE A 109 -11.68 -4.51 23.87
C PHE A 109 -10.97 -3.23 23.39
N ILE A 110 -11.20 -2.83 22.13
CA ILE A 110 -10.69 -1.58 21.57
C ILE A 110 -11.27 -0.38 22.34
N LYS A 111 -12.57 -0.37 22.64
CA LYS A 111 -13.17 0.73 23.41
C LYS A 111 -12.59 0.83 24.81
N ASN A 112 -12.53 -0.29 25.55
CA ASN A 112 -11.96 -0.31 26.89
C ASN A 112 -11.63 -1.72 27.39
N SER A 113 -10.39 -2.17 27.12
CA SER A 113 -9.89 -3.45 27.62
C SER A 113 -9.87 -3.56 29.16
N GLN A 114 -9.61 -2.46 29.88
CA GLN A 114 -9.54 -2.47 31.34
C GLN A 114 -10.90 -2.78 31.98
N LYS A 115 -12.00 -2.26 31.43
CA LYS A 115 -13.36 -2.63 31.88
C LYS A 115 -13.63 -4.12 31.72
N MET A 116 -13.08 -4.76 30.68
CA MET A 116 -13.23 -6.20 30.48
C MET A 116 -12.41 -7.00 31.51
N VAL A 117 -11.19 -6.54 31.81
CA VAL A 117 -10.36 -7.12 32.88
C VAL A 117 -11.06 -7.00 34.24
N GLU A 118 -11.61 -5.84 34.56
CA GLU A 118 -12.35 -5.57 35.81
C GLU A 118 -13.65 -6.39 35.90
N ALA A 119 -14.34 -6.58 34.78
CA ALA A 119 -15.51 -7.45 34.69
C ALA A 119 -15.18 -8.95 34.80
N GLY A 120 -13.89 -9.32 34.78
CA GLY A 120 -13.43 -10.70 34.91
C GLY A 120 -13.52 -11.52 33.62
N ASP A 121 -13.52 -10.88 32.44
CA ASP A 121 -13.39 -11.60 31.17
C ASP A 121 -12.10 -12.43 31.17
N SER A 122 -12.23 -13.75 31.07
CA SER A 122 -11.10 -14.67 31.26
C SER A 122 -9.97 -14.42 30.27
N THR A 123 -10.29 -14.02 29.03
CA THR A 123 -9.29 -13.77 27.99
C THR A 123 -8.62 -12.42 28.20
N ALA A 124 -9.36 -11.36 28.52
CA ALA A 124 -8.81 -10.06 28.83
C ALA A 124 -7.89 -10.13 30.06
N VAL A 125 -8.31 -10.83 31.12
CA VAL A 125 -7.50 -11.05 32.33
C VAL A 125 -6.23 -11.84 32.02
N GLN A 126 -6.32 -12.90 31.19
CA GLN A 126 -5.14 -13.65 30.77
C GLN A 126 -4.15 -12.77 30.02
N LEU A 127 -4.60 -12.07 28.98
CA LEU A 127 -3.76 -11.17 28.18
C LEU A 127 -3.14 -10.08 29.05
N TYR A 128 -3.92 -9.45 29.94
CA TYR A 128 -3.40 -8.44 30.85
C TYR A 128 -2.24 -8.97 31.71
N ASN A 129 -2.36 -10.19 32.24
CA ASN A 129 -1.29 -10.80 33.03
C ASN A 129 -0.07 -11.21 32.17
N GLU A 130 -0.30 -11.72 30.96
CA GLU A 130 0.75 -12.15 30.03
C GLU A 130 1.61 -10.97 29.55
N PHE A 131 0.97 -9.83 29.25
CA PHE A 131 1.63 -8.62 28.78
C PHE A 131 2.01 -7.68 29.93
N SER A 132 2.51 -8.24 31.04
CA SER A 132 3.07 -7.51 32.19
C SER A 132 2.14 -6.46 32.81
N LYS A 133 0.81 -6.65 32.71
CA LYS A 133 -0.21 -5.71 33.18
C LYS A 133 -0.12 -4.33 32.53
N MET A 134 0.40 -4.28 31.30
CA MET A 134 0.38 -3.07 30.49
C MET A 134 -1.06 -2.73 30.14
N GLN A 135 -1.45 -1.48 30.38
CA GLN A 135 -2.80 -1.01 30.09
C GLN A 135 -2.88 -0.48 28.67
N MET A 136 -3.74 -1.10 27.86
CA MET A 136 -4.13 -0.53 26.56
C MET A 136 -5.04 0.70 26.83
N PRO A 137 -4.78 1.86 26.19
CA PRO A 137 -5.62 3.04 26.34
C PRO A 137 -7.08 2.75 25.98
N ALA A 138 -8.01 3.45 26.63
CA ALA A 138 -9.41 3.47 26.21
C ALA A 138 -9.59 4.48 25.07
N PHE A 139 -10.33 4.10 24.04
CA PHE A 139 -10.58 4.94 22.88
C PHE A 139 -12.06 5.29 22.77
N ASP A 140 -12.35 6.57 22.54
CA ASP A 140 -13.70 7.08 22.27
C ASP A 140 -13.98 7.07 20.76
N PHE A 141 -13.69 5.94 20.12
CA PHE A 141 -13.95 5.76 18.69
C PHE A 141 -15.43 5.46 18.45
N THR A 142 -15.96 6.00 17.34
CA THR A 142 -17.26 5.57 16.81
C THR A 142 -17.16 4.15 16.29
N ASP A 143 -18.31 3.50 16.09
CA ASP A 143 -18.32 2.14 15.56
C ASP A 143 -17.71 2.11 14.15
N GLU A 144 -17.97 3.11 13.31
CA GLU A 144 -17.41 3.23 11.95
C GLU A 144 -15.88 3.39 11.95
N GLN A 145 -15.33 4.06 12.97
CA GLN A 145 -13.87 4.17 13.13
C GLN A 145 -13.26 2.83 13.51
N ILE A 146 -13.93 2.06 14.37
CA ILE A 146 -13.49 0.71 14.73
C ILE A 146 -13.62 -0.22 13.53
N ASP A 147 -14.73 -0.16 12.78
CA ASP A 147 -14.94 -0.89 11.52
C ASP A 147 -13.74 -0.66 10.60
N SER A 148 -13.39 0.61 10.37
CA SER A 148 -12.27 0.98 9.50
C SER A 148 -10.94 0.35 9.98
N ILE A 149 -10.64 0.44 11.29
CA ILE A 149 -9.43 -0.16 11.87
C ILE A 149 -9.42 -1.68 11.68
N VAL A 150 -10.54 -2.34 11.95
CA VAL A 150 -10.66 -3.81 11.83
C VAL A 150 -10.57 -4.24 10.36
N SER A 151 -11.18 -3.49 9.44
CA SER A 151 -11.08 -3.69 7.99
C SER A 151 -9.63 -3.58 7.52
N TYR A 152 -8.85 -2.62 8.02
CA TYR A 152 -7.41 -2.56 7.74
C TYR A 152 -6.66 -3.80 8.28
N ILE A 153 -6.92 -4.20 9.53
CA ILE A 153 -6.28 -5.39 10.13
C ILE A 153 -6.65 -6.67 9.37
N SER A 154 -7.87 -6.75 8.83
CA SER A 154 -8.37 -7.91 8.07
C SER A 154 -7.54 -8.24 6.83
N LEU A 155 -6.80 -7.26 6.30
CA LEU A 155 -5.90 -7.49 5.18
C LEU A 155 -4.74 -8.44 5.52
N TYR A 156 -4.48 -8.65 6.82
CA TYR A 156 -3.43 -9.51 7.37
C TYR A 156 -4.04 -10.75 8.04
N PRO A 157 -4.53 -11.74 7.28
CA PRO A 157 -5.07 -12.97 7.86
C PRO A 157 -3.97 -13.78 8.56
N ASN A 158 -4.37 -14.68 9.46
CA ASN A 158 -3.43 -15.60 10.11
C ASN A 158 -2.82 -16.56 9.08
N ARG A 159 -1.64 -16.24 8.54
CA ARG A 159 -0.91 -17.12 7.61
C ARG A 159 -0.09 -18.12 8.44
N PRO A 160 -0.28 -19.44 8.25
CA PRO A 160 0.42 -20.48 9.01
C PRO A 160 1.92 -20.52 8.72
#